data_AF-A0A1D2MX78-F1
#
_entry.id   AF-A0A1D2MX78-F1
#
_cell.length_a   1.000
_cell.length_b   1.000
_cell.length_c   1.000
_cell.angle_alpha   90.00
_cell.angle_beta   90.00
_cell.angle_gamma   90.00
#
_symmetry.space_group_name_H-M   'P 1'
#
loop_
_entity.id
_entity.type
_entity.pdbx_description
1 polymer ?
#
loop_
_entity_poly.entity_id
_entity_poly.type
_entity_poly.pdbx_seq_one_letter_code
_entity_poly.pdbx_strand_id
1 'polypeptide(L)'
;LFYFLVVLLAALIIREGRKKYGVLEQSGIPVIEPTLFLGSEPNIHKTVLHLADIERFNKYGPIWGSYIGKNATFLLRNPELIRLIFVKDFSTHFGEPTGF
;
A
#
# COMPACT_ATOMS: atom_id res chain seq x y z
N LEU A 1 5.09 -14.03 34.52
CA LEU A 1 6.13 -14.18 33.47
C LEU A 1 5.55 -14.53 32.11
N PHE A 2 4.81 -15.64 31.96
CA PHE A 2 4.20 -16.05 30.69
C PHE A 2 3.32 -14.97 30.03
N TYR A 3 2.34 -14.41 30.74
CA TYR A 3 1.48 -13.34 30.21
C TYR A 3 2.26 -12.09 29.76
N PHE A 4 3.29 -11.73 30.51
CA PHE A 4 4.18 -10.61 30.14
C PHE A 4 4.91 -10.89 28.82
N LEU A 5 5.41 -12.12 28.63
CA LEU A 5 6.06 -12.51 27.39
C LEU A 5 5.09 -12.48 26.19
N VAL A 6 3.85 -12.93 26.38
CA VAL A 6 2.81 -12.88 25.33
C VAL A 6 2.50 -11.44 24.94
N VAL A 7 2.33 -10.54 25.91
CA VAL A 7 2.07 -9.11 25.65
C VAL A 7 3.27 -8.47 24.94
N LEU A 8 4.49 -8.77 25.39
CA LEU A 8 5.70 -8.26 24.75
C LEU A 8 5.81 -8.72 23.29
N LEU A 9 5.56 -10.01 23.02
CA LEU A 9 5.58 -10.56 21.67
C LEU A 9 4.52 -9.91 20.78
N ALA A 10 3.30 -9.74 21.28
CA ALA A 10 2.23 -9.05 20.56
C ALA A 10 2.60 -7.59 20.22
N ALA A 11 3.16 -6.86 21.19
CA ALA A 11 3.62 -5.49 20.97
C ALA A 11 4.73 -5.40 19.92
N LEU A 12 5.68 -6.34 19.92
CA LEU A 12 6.74 -6.41 18.91
C LEU A 12 6.17 -6.70 17.51
N ILE A 13 5.24 -7.65 17.40
CA ILE A 13 4.57 -7.96 16.12
C ILE A 13 3.83 -6.74 15.58
N ILE A 14 3.07 -6.05 16.43
CA ILE A 14 2.35 -4.82 16.05
C ILE A 14 3.34 -3.74 15.61
N ARG A 15 4.40 -3.50 16.38
CA ARG A 15 5.42 -2.50 16.05
C ARG A 15 6.07 -2.77 14.69
N GLU A 16 6.48 -4.01 14.44
CA GLU A 16 7.12 -4.39 13.17
C GLU A 16 6.13 -4.34 11.99
N GLY A 17 4.86 -4.69 12.21
CA GLY A 17 3.81 -4.55 11.19
C GLY A 17 3.51 -3.10 10.85
N ARG A 18 3.53 -2.20 11.84
CA ARG A 18 3.22 -0.77 11.67
C ARG A 18 4.40 0.11 11.29
N LYS A 19 5.62 -0.43 11.18
CA LYS A 19 6.86 0.35 11.01
C LYS A 19 6.85 1.35 9.85
N LYS A 20 6.07 1.11 8.79
CA LYS A 20 5.98 1.98 7.61
C LYS A 20 4.64 2.72 7.48
N TYR A 21 3.72 2.56 8.44
CA TYR A 21 2.43 3.28 8.42
C TYR A 21 2.66 4.78 8.70
N GLY A 22 1.82 5.64 8.13
CA GLY A 22 1.97 7.10 8.23
C GLY A 22 2.75 7.75 7.08
N VAL A 23 3.47 6.96 6.27
CA VAL A 23 4.27 7.48 5.13
C VAL A 23 3.38 7.93 3.98
N LEU A 24 2.27 7.24 3.69
CA LEU A 24 1.40 7.60 2.56
C LEU A 24 0.64 8.89 2.85
N GLU A 25 0.26 9.10 4.10
CA GLU A 25 -0.49 10.25 4.59
C GLU A 25 0.27 11.57 4.38
N GLN A 26 1.61 11.52 4.34
CA GLN A 26 2.48 12.67 4.07
C GLN A 26 2.41 13.15 2.61
N SER A 27 1.91 12.32 1.69
CA SER A 27 1.85 12.65 0.25
C SER A 27 0.61 13.43 -0.15
N GLY A 28 -0.34 13.67 0.76
CA GLY A 28 -1.55 14.45 0.50
C GLY A 28 -2.61 13.75 -0.36
N ILE A 29 -2.40 12.49 -0.74
CA ILE A 29 -3.41 11.69 -1.43
C ILE A 29 -4.37 11.03 -0.43
N PRO A 30 -5.57 10.60 -0.88
CA PRO A 30 -6.43 9.76 -0.05
C PRO A 30 -5.76 8.41 0.25
N VAL A 31 -5.81 7.98 1.50
CA VAL A 31 -5.23 6.71 1.96
C VAL A 31 -6.31 5.86 2.60
N ILE A 32 -6.34 4.57 2.27
CA ILE A 32 -7.14 3.59 2.99
C ILE A 32 -6.42 3.32 4.30
N GLU A 33 -7.03 3.68 5.43
CA GLU A 33 -6.42 3.52 6.75
C GLU A 33 -6.03 2.05 7.00
N PRO A 34 -4.79 1.78 7.43
CA PRO A 34 -4.38 0.43 7.77
C PRO A 34 -5.01 -0.02 9.09
N THR A 35 -5.33 -1.30 9.18
CA THR A 35 -5.66 -1.96 10.44
C THR A 35 -4.48 -1.92 11.43
N LEU A 36 -4.66 -2.49 12.62
CA LEU A 36 -3.62 -2.48 13.65
C LEU A 36 -2.28 -3.07 13.16
N PHE A 37 -2.27 -4.11 12.31
CA PHE A 37 -1.01 -4.68 11.79
C PHE A 37 -1.13 -5.45 10.45
N LEU A 38 -2.33 -5.62 9.88
CA LEU A 38 -2.55 -6.42 8.66
C LEU A 38 -2.64 -5.58 7.38
N GLY A 39 -2.36 -4.29 7.46
CA GLY A 39 -2.50 -3.36 6.35
C GLY A 39 -3.92 -2.85 6.19
N SER A 40 -4.15 -2.14 5.10
CA SER A 40 -5.43 -1.54 4.73
C SER A 40 -6.42 -2.54 4.17
N GLU A 41 -5.93 -3.70 3.72
CA GLU A 41 -6.72 -4.70 3.00
C GLU A 41 -6.55 -6.10 3.63
N PRO A 42 -6.95 -6.30 4.90
CA PRO A 42 -6.70 -7.56 5.63
C PRO A 42 -7.39 -8.78 4.99
N ASN A 43 -8.46 -8.53 4.23
CA ASN A 43 -9.25 -9.56 3.57
C ASN A 43 -8.99 -9.65 2.05
N ILE A 44 -7.88 -9.11 1.55
CA ILE A 44 -7.58 -9.09 0.11
C ILE A 44 -7.69 -10.48 -0.55
N HIS A 45 -7.35 -11.55 0.17
CA HIS A 45 -7.45 -12.94 -0.28
C HIS A 45 -8.88 -13.46 -0.47
N LYS A 46 -9.90 -12.74 0.03
CA LYS A 46 -11.32 -13.05 -0.12
C LYS A 46 -12.03 -12.10 -1.08
N THR A 47 -11.32 -11.13 -1.64
CA THR A 47 -11.90 -10.03 -2.41
C THR A 47 -11.58 -10.19 -3.89
N VAL A 48 -12.57 -9.98 -4.75
CA VAL A 48 -12.33 -9.80 -6.19
C VAL A 48 -11.71 -8.41 -6.39
N LEU A 49 -10.38 -8.36 -6.48
CA LEU A 49 -9.61 -7.12 -6.41
C LEU A 49 -10.07 -6.06 -7.43
N HIS A 50 -10.33 -6.47 -8.67
CA HIS A 50 -10.77 -5.55 -9.72
C HIS A 50 -12.08 -4.80 -9.38
N LEU A 51 -13.06 -5.49 -8.80
CA LEU A 51 -14.33 -4.87 -8.40
C LEU A 51 -14.13 -3.91 -7.23
N ALA A 52 -13.36 -4.33 -6.23
CA ALA A 52 -13.01 -3.47 -5.10
C ALA A 52 -12.24 -2.22 -5.56
N ASP A 53 -11.36 -2.36 -6.55
CA ASP A 53 -10.68 -1.22 -7.12
C ASP A 53 -11.68 -0.29 -7.80
N ILE A 54 -12.64 -0.75 -8.61
CA ILE A 54 -13.69 0.13 -9.17
C ILE A 54 -14.38 0.95 -8.07
N GLU A 55 -14.78 0.33 -6.97
CA GLU A 55 -15.40 1.03 -5.84
C GLU A 55 -14.46 2.07 -5.21
N ARG A 56 -13.19 1.73 -5.02
CA ARG A 56 -12.16 2.64 -4.51
C ARG A 56 -11.91 3.80 -5.47
N PHE A 57 -12.04 3.61 -6.78
CA PHE A 57 -11.95 4.71 -7.76
C PHE A 57 -12.98 5.76 -7.46
N ASN A 58 -14.23 5.30 -7.32
CA ASN A 58 -15.37 6.17 -7.19
C ASN A 58 -15.31 6.92 -5.85
N LYS A 59 -14.68 6.32 -4.83
CA LYS A 59 -14.52 6.90 -3.51
C LYS A 59 -13.32 7.84 -3.38
N TYR A 60 -12.15 7.45 -3.90
CA TYR A 60 -10.88 8.12 -3.64
C TYR A 60 -10.31 8.85 -4.87
N GLY A 61 -10.88 8.61 -6.05
CA GLY A 61 -10.43 9.18 -7.31
C GLY A 61 -9.32 8.37 -7.98
N PRO A 62 -8.56 9.00 -8.90
CA PRO A 62 -7.62 8.31 -9.78
C PRO A 62 -6.31 7.88 -9.12
N ILE A 63 -6.03 8.35 -7.90
CA ILE A 63 -4.83 8.03 -7.14
C ILE A 63 -5.24 7.84 -5.68
N TRP A 64 -4.90 6.71 -5.09
CA TRP A 64 -5.06 6.48 -3.66
C TRP A 64 -3.96 5.57 -3.12
N GLY A 65 -3.73 5.66 -1.82
CA GLY A 65 -2.76 4.85 -1.10
C GLY A 65 -3.44 3.70 -0.38
N SER A 66 -2.78 2.56 -0.31
CA SER A 66 -3.12 1.48 0.63
C SER A 66 -1.85 0.83 1.17
N TYR A 67 -1.98 0.18 2.33
CA TYR A 67 -0.92 -0.64 2.89
C TYR A 67 -1.21 -2.12 2.62
N ILE A 68 -0.45 -2.74 1.71
CA ILE A 68 -0.49 -4.20 1.53
C ILE A 68 0.43 -4.83 2.57
N GLY A 69 -0.19 -5.35 3.65
CA GLY A 69 0.54 -5.71 4.86
C GLY A 69 1.19 -4.47 5.49
N LYS A 70 2.54 -4.44 5.52
CA LYS A 70 3.30 -3.27 5.99
C LYS A 70 3.79 -2.35 4.87
N ASN A 71 3.62 -2.72 3.60
CA ASN A 71 4.21 -1.97 2.49
C ASN A 71 3.28 -0.84 2.05
N ALA A 72 3.81 0.38 1.97
CA ALA A 72 3.12 1.51 1.37
C ALA A 72 2.97 1.28 -0.14
N THR A 73 1.76 1.34 -0.66
CA THR A 73 1.45 1.08 -2.06
C THR A 73 0.55 2.18 -2.61
N PHE A 74 0.96 2.78 -3.72
CA PHE A 74 0.13 3.70 -4.50
C PHE A 74 -0.61 2.90 -5.57
N LEU A 75 -1.91 3.14 -5.68
CA LEU A 75 -2.72 2.62 -6.77
C LEU A 75 -3.01 3.78 -7.74
N LEU A 76 -2.68 3.55 -9.01
CA LEU A 76 -2.73 4.56 -10.07
C LEU A 76 -3.73 4.14 -11.13
N ARG A 77 -4.72 4.99 -11.40
CA ARG A 77 -5.61 4.92 -12.56
C ARG A 77 -5.66 6.22 -13.34
N ASN A 78 -4.59 7.00 -13.26
CA ASN A 78 -4.38 8.17 -14.10
C ASN A 78 -3.50 7.78 -15.32
N PRO A 79 -4.04 7.81 -16.56
CA PRO A 79 -3.30 7.37 -17.74
C PRO A 79 -2.05 8.21 -18.02
N GLU A 80 -2.08 9.52 -17.71
CA GLU A 80 -0.92 10.40 -17.91
C GLU A 80 0.22 10.04 -16.94
N LEU A 81 -0.10 9.77 -15.66
CA LEU A 81 0.92 9.33 -14.69
C LEU A 81 1.45 7.93 -14.99
N ILE A 82 0.58 7.02 -15.42
CA ILE A 82 1.01 5.67 -15.84
C ILE A 82 1.97 5.80 -17.02
N ARG A 83 1.64 6.62 -18.02
CA ARG A 83 2.52 6.88 -19.16
C ARG A 83 3.83 7.56 -18.74
N LEU A 84 3.77 8.51 -17.81
CA LEU A 84 4.95 9.19 -17.29
C LEU A 84 5.90 8.16 -16.66
N ILE A 85 5.42 7.36 -15.70
CA ILE A 85 6.25 6.42 -14.93
C ILE A 85 6.73 5.24 -15.79
N PHE A 86 5.83 4.64 -16.58
CA PHE A 86 6.12 3.38 -17.27
C PHE A 86 6.64 3.55 -18.70
N VAL A 87 6.67 4.77 -19.25
CA VAL A 87 7.18 5.03 -20.60
C VAL A 87 8.20 6.16 -20.63
N LYS A 88 7.89 7.32 -20.05
CA LYS A 88 8.77 8.49 -20.15
C LYS A 88 9.95 8.41 -19.19
N ASP A 89 9.67 8.05 -17.94
CA ASP A 89 10.64 8.06 -16.83
C ASP A 89 11.01 6.62 -16.41
N PHE A 90 10.77 5.64 -17.27
CA PHE A 90 11.00 4.23 -16.94
C PHE A 90 12.43 3.97 -16.47
N SER A 91 13.44 4.40 -17.23
CA SER A 91 14.86 4.18 -16.88
C SER A 91 15.26 4.86 -15.56
N THR A 92 14.63 5.99 -15.22
CA THR A 92 14.87 6.68 -13.93
C THR A 92 14.36 5.88 -12.74
N HIS A 93 13.24 5.17 -12.90
CA HIS A 93 12.59 4.44 -11.80
C HIS A 93 12.99 2.96 -11.73
N PHE A 94 13.26 2.33 -12.87
CA PHE A 94 13.48 0.88 -12.98
C PHE A 94 14.85 0.49 -13.55
N GLY A 95 15.68 1.47 -13.91
CA GLY A 95 16.95 1.25 -14.60
C GLY A 95 16.77 1.03 -16.10
N GLU A 96 17.87 1.08 -16.85
CA GLU A 96 17.82 0.84 -18.29
C GLU A 96 17.27 -0.56 -18.59
N PRO A 97 16.39 -0.71 -19.61
CA PRO A 97 16.00 -2.02 -20.08
C PRO A 97 17.26 -2.77 -20.51
N THR A 98 17.63 -3.79 -19.75
CA THR A 98 18.61 -4.77 -20.22
C THR A 98 17.92 -5.52 -21.35
N GLY A 99 18.20 -5.14 -22.59
CA GLY A 99 17.66 -5.84 -23.76
C GLY A 99 17.89 -7.34 -23.58
N PHE A 100 16.80 -8.09 -23.49
CA PHE A 100 16.82 -9.54 -23.71
C PHE A 100 16.83 -9.79 -25.21
#